data_AF-A0A3B9ID73-F1
#
_entry.id   AF-A0A3B9ID73-F1
#
_cell.length_a   1.000
_cell.length_b   1.000
_cell.length_c   1.000
_cell.angle_alpha   90.00
_cell.angle_beta   90.00
_cell.angle_gamma   90.00
#
_symmetry.space_group_name_H-M   'P 1'
#
loop_
_entity.id
_entity.type
_entity.pdbx_description
1 polymer ?
#
loop_
_entity_poly.entity_id
_entity_poly.type
_entity_poly.pdbx_seq_one_letter_code
_entity_poly.pdbx_strand_id
1 'polypeptide(L)' 'AAKNTVKKAAKKAEPTVTATVEFYGKSVVVSDIVAKAEEAFKASHADTEISSIDLYIKPEENAAYYVVNGEGSADFKVEL' A
#
# COMPACT_ATOMS: atom_id res chain seq x y z
N ALA A 1 43.68 -27.13 13.83
CA ALA A 1 42.51 -26.78 13.00
C ALA A 1 41.25 -27.01 13.83
N ALA A 2 40.52 -25.96 14.21
CA ALA A 2 39.23 -26.07 14.89
C ALA A 2 38.15 -25.48 13.98
N LYS A 3 37.28 -26.35 13.48
CA LYS A 3 36.21 -26.03 12.53
C LYS A 3 35.07 -25.37 13.30
N ASN A 4 35.01 -24.04 13.27
CA ASN A 4 33.94 -23.28 13.91
C ASN A 4 32.66 -23.41 13.06
N THR A 5 31.71 -24.21 13.53
CA THR A 5 30.41 -24.40 12.90
C THR A 5 29.53 -23.18 13.17
N VAL A 6 29.37 -22.32 12.17
CA VAL A 6 28.42 -21.20 12.20
C VAL A 6 27.00 -21.78 12.26
N LYS A 7 26.33 -21.62 13.40
CA LYS A 7 24.89 -21.90 13.51
C LYS A 7 24.14 -20.86 12.68
N LYS A 8 23.47 -21.31 11.63
CA LYS A 8 22.58 -20.49 10.80
C LYS A 8 21.45 -19.99 11.70
N ALA A 9 21.44 -18.70 12.01
CA ALA A 9 20.33 -18.06 12.71
C ALA A 9 19.06 -18.24 11.87
N ALA A 10 18.02 -18.82 12.45
CA ALA A 10 16.72 -18.89 11.82
C ALA A 10 16.21 -17.45 11.62
N LYS A 11 15.90 -17.09 10.37
CA LYS A 11 15.29 -15.80 10.03
C LYS A 11 13.97 -15.73 10.80
N LYS A 12 13.90 -14.84 11.80
CA LYS A 12 12.67 -14.56 12.54
C LYS A 12 11.63 -14.14 11.50
N ALA A 13 10.50 -14.84 11.44
CA ALA A 13 9.41 -14.47 10.54
C ALA A 13 9.02 -13.02 10.85
N GLU A 14 8.99 -12.18 9.82
CA GLU A 14 8.54 -10.80 9.95
C GLU A 14 7.06 -10.82 10.36
N PRO A 15 6.64 -9.96 11.32
CA PRO A 15 5.23 -9.89 11.69
C PRO A 15 4.42 -9.44 10.48
N THR A 16 3.33 -10.15 10.19
CA THR A 16 2.32 -9.66 9.23
C THR A 16 1.64 -8.44 9.84
N VAL A 17 1.83 -7.28 9.22
CA VAL A 17 1.18 -6.04 9.65
C VAL A 17 0.01 -5.76 8.73
N THR A 18 -1.18 -5.64 9.31
CA THR A 18 -2.40 -5.21 8.62
C THR A 18 -2.81 -3.85 9.17
N ALA A 19 -3.08 -2.90 8.28
CA ALA A 19 -3.58 -1.58 8.64
C ALA A 19 -5.03 -1.44 8.16
N THR A 20 -5.90 -0.98 9.04
CA THR A 20 -7.32 -0.71 8.77
C THR A 20 -7.62 0.71 9.21
N VAL A 21 -8.38 1.44 8.40
CA VAL A 21 -8.86 2.78 8.70
C VAL A 21 -10.35 2.72 9.00
N GLU A 22 -10.73 3.20 10.18
CA GLU A 22 -12.13 3.21 10.63
C GLU A 22 -12.62 4.66 10.71
N PHE A 23 -13.73 4.96 10.03
CA PHE A 23 -14.28 6.30 9.94
C PHE A 23 -15.80 6.25 9.66
N TYR A 24 -16.58 7.15 10.25
CA TYR A 24 -18.05 7.20 10.12
C TYR A 24 -18.77 5.83 10.31
N GLY A 25 -18.22 4.93 11.14
CA GLY A 25 -18.78 3.59 11.34
C GLY A 25 -18.48 2.59 10.22
N LYS A 26 -17.62 2.94 9.24
CA LYS A 26 -17.04 2.05 8.24
C LYS A 26 -15.63 1.65 8.66
N SER A 27 -15.17 0.48 8.20
CA SER A 27 -13.79 0.00 8.39
C SER A 27 -13.25 -0.45 7.03
N VAL A 28 -12.13 0.10 6.59
CA VAL A 28 -11.52 -0.17 5.27
C VAL A 28 -10.07 -0.60 5.46
N VAL A 29 -9.68 -1.72 4.86
CA VAL A 29 -8.31 -2.22 4.94
C VAL A 29 -7.43 -1.42 3.97
N VAL A 30 -6.27 -0.94 4.42
CA VAL A 30 -5.36 -0.13 3.60
C VAL A 30 -4.90 -0.90 2.37
N SER A 31 -4.71 -2.22 2.47
CA SER A 31 -4.36 -3.08 1.33
C SER A 31 -5.42 -3.04 0.22
N ASP A 32 -6.70 -2.96 0.58
CA ASP A 32 -7.79 -2.91 -0.40
C ASP A 32 -7.81 -1.56 -1.11
N ILE A 33 -7.49 -0.47 -0.39
CA ILE A 33 -7.37 0.86 -1.00
C ILE A 33 -6.20 0.89 -1.97
N VAL A 34 -5.06 0.31 -1.60
CA VAL A 34 -3.89 0.18 -2.49
C VAL A 34 -4.24 -0.63 -3.73
N ALA A 35 -4.92 -1.78 -3.57
CA ALA A 35 -5.35 -2.59 -4.71
C ALA A 35 -6.27 -1.81 -5.66
N LYS A 36 -7.28 -1.11 -5.12
CA LYS A 36 -8.16 -0.24 -5.92
C LYS A 36 -7.40 0.89 -6.60
N ALA A 37 -6.43 1.50 -5.92
CA ALA A 37 -5.60 2.57 -6.47
C ALA A 37 -4.75 2.05 -7.64
N GLU A 38 -4.13 0.88 -7.49
CA GLU A 38 -3.39 0.22 -8.58
C GLU A 38 -4.28 -0.10 -9.78
N GLU A 39 -5.47 -0.65 -9.55
CA GLU A 39 -6.42 -0.96 -10.62
C GLU A 39 -6.87 0.30 -11.35
N ALA A 40 -7.23 1.35 -10.62
CA ALA A 40 -7.63 2.64 -11.19
C ALA A 40 -6.48 3.30 -11.97
N PHE A 41 -5.25 3.23 -11.45
CA PHE A 41 -4.07 3.74 -12.12
C PHE A 41 -3.78 2.96 -13.40
N LYS A 42 -3.72 1.62 -13.33
CA LYS A 42 -3.49 0.74 -14.50
C LYS A 42 -4.57 0.88 -15.57
N ALA A 43 -5.81 1.18 -15.18
CA ALA A 43 -6.89 1.43 -16.14
C ALA A 43 -6.65 2.70 -16.98
N SER A 44 -6.05 3.74 -16.39
CA SER A 44 -5.76 5.01 -17.07
C SER A 44 -4.33 5.09 -17.64
N HIS A 45 -3.40 4.33 -17.07
CA HIS A 45 -1.96 4.34 -17.33
C HIS A 45 -1.44 2.90 -17.49
N ALA A 46 -2.02 2.16 -18.45
CA ALA A 46 -1.72 0.73 -18.65
C ALA A 46 -0.23 0.45 -18.98
N ASP A 47 0.46 1.42 -19.58
CA ASP A 47 1.88 1.32 -19.95
C ASP A 47 2.84 1.87 -18.88
N THR A 48 2.34 2.27 -17.70
CA THR A 48 3.17 2.85 -16.63
C THR A 48 3.43 1.82 -15.53
N GLU A 49 4.71 1.54 -15.27
CA GLU A 49 5.14 0.68 -14.17
C GLU A 49 5.00 1.40 -12.83
N ILE A 50 4.33 0.80 -11.85
CA ILE A 50 4.17 1.36 -10.51
C ILE A 50 5.38 0.94 -9.65
N SER A 51 6.25 1.88 -9.35
CA SER A 51 7.43 1.70 -8.47
C SER A 51 7.18 2.15 -7.03
N SER A 52 6.40 3.21 -6.83
CA SER A 52 6.02 3.68 -5.50
C SER A 52 4.57 4.17 -5.49
N ILE A 53 3.87 3.96 -4.37
CA ILE A 53 2.52 4.47 -4.13
C ILE A 53 2.49 5.13 -2.76
N ASP A 54 2.29 6.44 -2.74
CA ASP A 54 1.99 7.18 -1.51
C ASP A 54 0.48 7.37 -1.40
N LEU A 55 -0.09 7.04 -0.24
CA LEU A 55 -1.54 6.98 -0.04
C LEU A 55 -1.96 7.96 1.07
N TYR A 56 -2.89 8.86 0.73
CA TYR A 56 -3.41 9.91 1.59
C TYR A 56 -4.91 9.70 1.82
N ILE A 57 -5.25 9.17 2.98
CA ILE A 57 -6.63 8.85 3.34
C ILE A 57 -7.28 10.07 3.99
N LYS A 58 -8.30 10.62 3.33
CA LYS A 58 -9.12 11.71 3.84
C LYS A 58 -10.55 11.22 4.11
N PRO A 59 -10.79 10.65 5.31
CA PRO A 59 -12.11 10.12 5.66
C PRO A 59 -13.19 11.22 5.64
N GLU A 60 -12.84 12.47 5.93
CA GLU A 60 -13.74 13.63 5.85
C GLU A 60 -14.36 13.83 4.46
N GLU A 61 -13.60 13.51 3.40
CA GLU A 61 -14.07 13.56 2.01
C GLU A 61 -14.57 12.18 1.51
N ASN A 62 -14.56 11.15 2.36
CA ASN A 62 -14.79 9.74 1.99
C ASN A 62 -13.91 9.28 0.81
N ALA A 63 -12.67 9.77 0.74
CA ALA A 63 -11.76 9.49 -0.37
C ALA A 63 -10.31 9.24 0.10
N ALA A 64 -9.60 8.40 -0.63
CA ALA A 64 -8.16 8.21 -0.51
C ALA A 64 -7.46 8.64 -1.79
N TYR A 65 -6.60 9.64 -1.68
CA TYR A 65 -5.78 10.13 -2.79
C TYR A 65 -4.50 9.31 -2.85
N TYR A 66 -4.02 9.04 -4.05
CA TYR A 66 -2.78 8.29 -4.23
C TYR A 66 -1.86 8.97 -5.23
N VAL A 67 -0.56 8.85 -4.99
CA VAL A 67 0.51 9.38 -5.82
C VAL A 67 1.35 8.21 -6.29
N VAL A 68 1.50 8.04 -7.60
CA VAL A 68 2.23 6.92 -8.18
C VAL A 68 3.54 7.44 -8.75
N ASN A 69 4.68 6.86 -8.37
CA ASN A 69 6.01 7.29 -8.83
C ASN A 69 6.33 8.78 -8.59
N GLY A 70 5.71 9.40 -7.58
CA GLY A 70 5.79 10.85 -7.35
C GLY A 70 4.89 11.69 -8.25
N GLU A 71 4.12 11.07 -9.15
CA GLU A 71 3.09 11.71 -9.97
C GLU A 71 1.73 11.60 -9.29
N GLY A 72 1.20 12.75 -8.87
CA GLY A 72 -0.12 12.88 -8.27
C GLY A 72 -1.03 13.69 -9.18
N SER A 73 -2.28 13.26 -9.33
CA SER A 73 -3.35 14.01 -10.00
C SER A 73 -4.56 14.15 -9.10
N ALA A 74 -5.39 15.17 -9.34
CA ALA A 74 -6.69 15.31 -8.68
C ALA A 74 -7.63 14.14 -9.03
N ASP A 75 -7.39 13.48 -10.16
CA ASP A 75 -8.11 12.29 -10.60
C ASP A 75 -7.64 11.00 -9.90
N PHE A 76 -6.47 11.02 -9.25
CA PHE A 76 -5.90 9.86 -8.57
C PHE A 76 -6.48 9.73 -7.17
N LYS A 77 -7.72 9.25 -7.11
CA LYS A 77 -8.44 8.99 -5.87
C LYS A 77 -9.30 7.74 -5.94
N VAL A 78 -9.49 7.14 -4.78
CA VAL A 78 -10.37 5.99 -4.54
C VAL A 78 -11.42 6.40 -3.52
N GLU A 79 -12.70 6.09 -3.77
CA GLU A 79 -13.78 6.30 -2.80
C GLU A 79 -13.76 5.22 -1.69
N LEU A 80 -14.02 5.65 -0.45
CA LEU A 80 -13.93 4.85 0.78
C LEU A 80 -15.28 4.40 1.37
#